data_AF-A0A8S2T5E3-F1
#
_entry.id   AF-A0A8S2T5E3-F1
#
_cell.length_a   1.000
_cell.length_b   1.000
_cell.length_c   1.000
_cell.angle_alpha   90.00
_cell.angle_beta   90.00
_cell.angle_gamma   90.00
#
_symmetry.space_group_name_H-M   'P 1'
#
loop_
_entity.id
_entity.type
_entity.pdbx_description
1 polymer ?
#
loop_
_entity_poly.entity_id
_entity_poly.type
_entity_poly.pdbx_seq_one_letter_code
_entity_poly.pdbx_strand_id
1 'polypeptide(L)'
;GSLMRSSNAQVYIIGCFAAIGGLLFGYDIGVISGVLTIRDFITTFGDQDDVQRQTLRDETTGSIVGILQAGCFIGALCTGQAADRLSRKYSIVVFSIIFTIGAILQGVAVHLAMLLVDRFIAGLAVGAISMLVPVYQSELASKEVRGRLISL
;
A
#
# COMPACT_ATOMS: atom_id res chain seq x y z
N GLY A 1 -30.52 -21.83 -10.55
CA GLY A 1 -30.24 -20.82 -11.59
C GLY A 1 -30.48 -19.44 -11.03
N SER A 2 -29.44 -18.60 -10.94
CA SER A 2 -29.48 -17.12 -10.93
C SER A 2 -28.12 -16.48 -10.58
N LEU A 3 -27.10 -17.23 -10.13
CA LEU A 3 -25.89 -16.64 -9.53
C LEU A 3 -24.62 -16.57 -10.41
N MET A 4 -24.65 -16.96 -11.69
CA MET A 4 -23.43 -17.17 -12.48
C MET A 4 -23.27 -16.26 -13.71
N ARG A 5 -23.55 -14.97 -13.56
CA ARG A 5 -23.22 -13.98 -14.58
C ARG A 5 -22.58 -12.75 -13.93
N SER A 6 -21.40 -12.93 -13.36
CA SER A 6 -20.45 -11.80 -13.30
C SER A 6 -20.21 -11.41 -14.75
N SER A 7 -20.82 -10.30 -15.18
CA SER A 7 -20.62 -9.78 -16.53
C SER A 7 -19.12 -9.57 -16.71
N ASN A 8 -18.52 -10.01 -17.82
CA ASN A 8 -17.09 -9.84 -18.08
C ASN A 8 -16.64 -8.39 -17.79
N ALA A 9 -17.52 -7.40 -18.01
CA ALA A 9 -17.32 -6.00 -17.65
C ALA A 9 -17.03 -5.76 -16.15
N GLN A 10 -17.70 -6.46 -15.23
CA GLN A 10 -17.48 -6.33 -13.78
C GLN A 10 -16.09 -6.83 -13.39
N VAL A 11 -15.61 -7.91 -14.00
CA VAL A 11 -14.27 -8.45 -13.75
C VAL A 11 -13.21 -7.48 -14.29
N TYR A 12 -13.40 -6.91 -15.48
CA TYR A 12 -12.51 -5.88 -16.02
C TYR A 12 -12.48 -4.60 -15.17
N ILE A 13 -13.62 -4.14 -14.66
CA ILE A 13 -13.69 -2.97 -13.78
C ILE A 13 -12.88 -3.21 -12.50
N ILE A 14 -13.05 -4.38 -11.86
CA ILE A 14 -12.31 -4.74 -10.65
C ILE A 14 -10.80 -4.86 -10.93
N GLY A 15 -10.43 -5.41 -12.10
CA GLY A 15 -9.03 -5.45 -12.55
C GLY A 15 -8.43 -4.07 -12.79
N CYS A 16 -9.17 -3.14 -13.38
CA CYS A 16 -8.71 -1.76 -13.53
C CYS A 16 -8.50 -1.07 -12.17
N PHE A 17 -9.41 -1.27 -11.20
CA PHE A 17 -9.22 -0.74 -9.85
C PHE A 17 -8.02 -1.36 -9.13
N ALA A 18 -7.80 -2.67 -9.31
CA ALA A 18 -6.61 -3.35 -8.81
C ALA A 18 -5.32 -2.79 -9.39
N ALA A 19 -5.27 -2.59 -10.72
CA ALA A 19 -4.13 -2.01 -11.41
C ALA A 19 -3.84 -0.56 -10.95
N ILE A 20 -4.88 0.25 -10.74
CA ILE A 20 -4.73 1.60 -10.16
C ILE A 20 -4.14 1.53 -8.76
N GLY A 21 -4.57 0.58 -7.93
CA GLY A 21 -3.99 0.35 -6.60
C GLY A 21 -2.50 -0.04 -6.66
N GLY A 22 -2.14 -0.95 -7.57
CA GLY A 22 -0.74 -1.32 -7.81
C GLY A 22 0.11 -0.15 -8.32
N LEU A 23 -0.45 0.67 -9.20
CA LEU A 23 0.20 1.88 -9.72
C LEU A 23 0.41 2.93 -8.61
N LEU A 24 -0.61 3.19 -7.78
CA LEU A 24 -0.51 4.09 -6.62
C LEU A 24 0.56 3.63 -5.62
N PHE A 25 0.63 2.32 -5.37
CA PHE A 25 1.67 1.76 -4.52
C PHE A 25 3.08 1.95 -5.11
N GLY A 26 3.25 1.66 -6.41
CA GLY A 26 4.50 1.92 -7.11
C GLY A 26 4.87 3.40 -7.13
N TYR A 27 3.87 4.28 -7.21
CA TYR A 27 4.06 5.73 -7.11
C TYR A 27 4.55 6.16 -5.72
N ASP A 28 4.00 5.65 -4.60
CA ASP A 28 4.48 5.99 -3.25
C ASP A 28 5.97 5.63 -3.06
N ILE A 29 6.36 4.43 -3.50
CA ILE A 29 7.75 3.97 -3.44
C ILE A 29 8.66 4.79 -4.37
N GLY A 30 8.14 5.22 -5.54
CA GLY A 30 8.93 6.04 -6.47
C GLY A 30 9.13 7.47 -5.97
N VAL A 31 8.09 8.08 -5.41
CA VAL A 31 8.12 9.48 -4.95
C VAL A 31 8.93 9.68 -3.68
N ILE A 32 8.96 8.69 -2.77
CA ILE A 32 9.64 8.85 -1.48
C ILE A 32 11.12 9.23 -1.65
N SER A 33 11.81 8.63 -2.63
CA SER A 33 13.22 8.93 -2.94
C SER A 33 13.44 10.39 -3.35
N GLY A 34 12.47 11.02 -4.02
CA GLY A 34 12.50 12.45 -4.35
C GLY A 34 12.22 13.32 -3.13
N VAL A 35 11.20 12.97 -2.35
CA VAL A 35 10.77 13.72 -1.16
C VAL A 35 11.87 13.80 -0.10
N LEU A 36 12.65 12.73 0.08
CA LEU A 36 13.76 12.66 1.02
C LEU A 36 14.88 13.69 0.74
N THR A 37 14.95 14.25 -0.48
CA THR A 37 15.96 15.24 -0.88
C THR A 37 15.45 16.70 -0.79
N ILE A 38 14.17 16.90 -0.48
CA ILE A 38 13.58 18.25 -0.41
C ILE A 38 14.07 18.95 0.87
N ARG A 39 14.52 20.21 0.73
CA ARG A 39 14.99 21.03 1.86
C ARG A 39 13.97 21.09 3.00
N ASP A 40 12.70 21.35 2.69
CA ASP A 40 11.62 21.45 3.69
C ASP A 40 11.40 20.14 4.44
N PHE A 41 11.58 19.00 3.76
CA PHE A 41 11.49 17.69 4.38
C PHE A 41 12.67 17.45 5.33
N ILE A 42 13.89 17.80 4.91
CA ILE A 42 15.11 17.69 5.72
C ILE A 42 15.01 18.59 6.96
N THR A 43 14.47 19.81 6.85
CA THR A 43 14.31 20.71 8.00
C THR A 43 13.24 20.28 8.98
N THR A 44 12.24 19.52 8.52
CA THR A 44 11.12 19.06 9.36
C THR A 44 11.43 17.74 10.05
N PHE A 45 12.15 16.84 9.37
CA PHE A 45 12.35 15.45 9.82
C PHE A 45 13.81 15.07 10.09
N GLY A 46 14.78 15.91 9.71
CA GLY A 46 16.20 15.72 9.95
C GLY A 46 16.71 16.40 11.22
N ASP A 47 17.87 15.99 11.70
CA ASP A 47 18.56 16.61 12.84
C ASP A 47 19.32 17.90 12.42
N GLN A 48 19.85 18.68 13.36
CA GLN A 48 20.60 19.91 13.07
C GLN A 48 21.76 19.67 12.10
N ASP A 49 22.40 18.50 12.21
CA ASP A 49 23.45 18.02 11.33
C ASP A 49 22.98 17.73 9.90
N ASP A 50 21.74 17.27 9.72
CA ASP A 50 21.14 16.98 8.41
C ASP A 50 20.75 18.29 7.70
N VAL A 51 20.27 19.27 8.46
CA VAL A 51 19.95 20.62 7.95
C VAL A 51 21.21 21.31 7.42
N GLN A 52 22.33 21.18 8.13
CA GLN A 52 23.61 21.76 7.69
C GLN A 52 24.18 21.04 6.45
N ARG A 53 24.05 19.70 6.39
CA ARG A 53 24.50 18.91 5.24
C ARG A 53 23.55 18.94 4.05
N GLN A 54 22.35 19.49 4.23
CA GLN A 54 21.29 19.51 3.21
C GLN A 54 20.92 18.12 2.69
N THR A 55 21.13 17.09 3.51
CA THR A 55 20.89 15.71 3.16
C THR A 55 20.55 14.95 4.43
N LEU A 56 19.58 14.03 4.35
CA LEU A 56 19.29 13.12 5.45
C LEU A 56 20.38 12.06 5.56
N ARG A 57 20.77 11.71 6.79
CA ARG A 57 21.57 10.50 7.03
C ARG A 57 20.97 9.26 6.38
N ASP A 58 21.84 8.40 5.86
CA ASP A 58 21.48 7.12 5.24
C ASP A 58 20.66 6.24 6.19
N GLU A 59 20.94 6.30 7.50
CA GLU A 59 20.19 5.57 8.53
C GLU A 59 18.72 6.00 8.61
N THR A 60 18.46 7.32 8.57
CA THR A 60 17.11 7.90 8.63
C THR A 60 16.34 7.57 7.37
N THR A 61 16.97 7.78 6.20
CA THR A 61 16.40 7.44 4.89
C THR A 61 16.08 5.94 4.79
N GLY A 62 17.02 5.08 5.19
CA GLY A 62 16.84 3.64 5.22
C GLY A 62 15.72 3.21 6.17
N SER A 63 15.56 3.89 7.31
CA SER A 63 14.47 3.62 8.25
C SER A 63 13.10 3.99 7.66
N ILE A 64 12.97 5.12 6.97
CA ILE A 64 11.72 5.59 6.34
C ILE A 64 11.27 4.63 5.23
N VAL A 65 12.21 4.17 4.40
CA VAL A 65 11.89 3.23 3.30
C VAL A 65 11.67 1.81 3.87
N GLY A 66 12.52 1.38 4.80
CA GLY A 66 12.50 0.04 5.37
C GLY A 66 11.26 -0.25 6.23
N ILE A 67 10.77 0.73 7.00
CA ILE A 67 9.62 0.52 7.89
C ILE A 67 8.33 0.22 7.11
N LEU A 68 8.16 0.81 5.93
CA LEU A 68 7.03 0.49 5.05
C LEU A 68 7.11 -0.97 4.61
N GLN A 69 8.30 -1.43 4.19
CA GLN A 69 8.50 -2.81 3.75
C GLN A 69 8.29 -3.82 4.89
N ALA A 70 8.72 -3.47 6.11
CA ALA A 70 8.45 -4.25 7.32
C ALA A 70 6.95 -4.32 7.62
N GLY A 71 6.23 -3.21 7.47
CA GLY A 71 4.77 -3.17 7.56
C GLY A 71 4.11 -4.06 6.51
N CYS A 72 4.55 -3.98 5.25
CA CYS A 72 4.03 -4.84 4.18
C CYS A 72 4.22 -6.33 4.47
N PHE A 73 5.38 -6.71 5.01
CA PHE A 73 5.67 -8.09 5.40
C PHE A 73 4.70 -8.59 6.48
N ILE A 74 4.51 -7.82 7.54
CA ILE A 74 3.59 -8.18 8.63
C ILE A 74 2.14 -8.19 8.13
N GLY A 75 1.76 -7.21 7.33
CA GLY A 75 0.42 -7.10 6.73
C GLY A 75 0.09 -8.33 5.88
N ALA A 76 1.03 -8.77 5.04
CA ALA A 76 0.89 -9.98 4.23
C ALA A 76 0.70 -11.24 5.10
N LEU A 77 1.43 -11.38 6.21
CA LEU A 77 1.26 -12.52 7.13
C LEU A 77 -0.11 -12.52 7.82
N CYS A 78 -0.59 -11.36 8.27
CA CYS A 78 -1.89 -11.24 8.92
C CYS A 78 -3.07 -11.45 7.97
N THR A 79 -2.83 -11.35 6.66
CA THR A 79 -3.89 -11.39 5.65
C THR A 79 -4.56 -12.73 5.51
N GLY A 80 -3.82 -13.83 5.67
CA GLY A 80 -4.40 -15.18 5.58
C GLY A 80 -5.56 -15.38 6.55
N GLN A 81 -5.36 -15.01 7.83
CA GLN A 81 -6.40 -15.13 8.85
C GLN A 81 -7.54 -14.13 8.68
N ALA A 82 -7.25 -12.92 8.20
CA ALA A 82 -8.25 -11.89 7.93
C ALA A 82 -9.13 -12.22 6.72
N ALA A 83 -8.57 -12.86 5.69
CA ALA A 83 -9.28 -13.30 4.49
C ALA A 83 -10.30 -14.40 4.80
N ASP A 84 -9.91 -15.35 5.66
CA ASP A 84 -10.74 -16.51 6.02
C ASP A 84 -11.93 -16.13 6.91
N ARG A 85 -11.80 -15.07 7.73
CA ARG A 85 -12.86 -14.64 8.66
C ARG A 85 -13.81 -13.59 8.11
N LEU A 86 -13.33 -12.63 7.30
CA LEU A 86 -14.10 -11.43 6.97
C LEU A 86 -14.66 -11.41 5.54
N SER A 87 -14.55 -12.49 4.77
CA SER A 87 -14.84 -12.53 3.32
C SER A 87 -13.99 -11.53 2.51
N ARG A 88 -13.33 -12.01 1.45
CA ARG A 88 -12.30 -11.25 0.72
C ARG A 88 -12.70 -9.84 0.28
N LYS A 89 -13.94 -9.66 -0.19
CA LYS A 89 -14.46 -8.35 -0.61
C LYS A 89 -14.42 -7.32 0.52
N TYR A 90 -14.88 -7.69 1.72
CA TYR A 90 -14.91 -6.76 2.85
C TYR A 90 -13.51 -6.53 3.43
N SER A 91 -12.65 -7.56 3.42
CA SER A 91 -11.24 -7.39 3.80
C SER A 91 -10.55 -6.32 2.94
N ILE A 92 -10.75 -6.33 1.61
CA ILE A 92 -10.17 -5.31 0.71
C ILE A 92 -10.64 -3.90 1.08
N VAL A 93 -11.94 -3.73 1.34
CA VAL A 93 -12.50 -2.41 1.72
C VAL A 93 -11.93 -1.93 3.05
N VAL A 94 -11.88 -2.80 4.06
CA VAL A 94 -11.35 -2.45 5.39
C VAL A 94 -9.87 -2.04 5.29
N PHE A 95 -9.04 -2.82 4.61
CA PHE A 95 -7.63 -2.46 4.45
C PHE A 95 -7.46 -1.19 3.60
N SER A 96 -8.31 -0.93 2.61
CA SER A 96 -8.27 0.32 1.84
C SER A 96 -8.58 1.54 2.71
N ILE A 97 -9.48 1.41 3.68
CA ILE A 97 -9.77 2.45 4.67
C ILE A 97 -8.56 2.65 5.59
N ILE A 98 -7.94 1.58 6.08
CA ILE A 98 -6.73 1.66 6.92
C ILE A 98 -5.59 2.35 6.15
N PHE A 99 -5.39 2.01 4.87
CA PHE A 99 -4.41 2.68 4.02
C PHE A 99 -4.70 4.18 3.87
N THR A 100 -5.96 4.54 3.65
CA THR A 100 -6.39 5.94 3.53
C THR A 100 -6.10 6.72 4.82
N ILE A 101 -6.39 6.12 5.98
CA ILE A 101 -6.08 6.71 7.29
C ILE A 101 -4.58 6.88 7.45
N GLY A 102 -3.79 5.85 7.13
CA GLY A 102 -2.32 5.92 7.17
C GLY A 102 -1.77 7.04 6.30
N ALA A 103 -2.26 7.18 5.06
CA ALA A 103 -1.85 8.23 4.14
C ALA A 103 -2.21 9.64 4.65
N ILE A 104 -3.39 9.81 5.26
CA ILE A 104 -3.79 11.09 5.86
C ILE A 104 -2.88 11.44 7.05
N LEU A 105 -2.61 10.47 7.93
CA LEU A 105 -1.73 10.68 9.08
C LEU A 105 -0.33 11.09 8.62
N GLN A 106 0.18 10.44 7.58
CA GLN A 106 1.48 10.73 6.99
C GLN A 106 1.55 12.18 6.44
N GLY A 107 0.43 12.73 5.94
CA GLY A 107 0.33 14.10 5.46
C GLY A 107 0.27 15.17 6.57
N VAL A 108 -0.08 14.78 7.80
CA VAL A 108 -0.14 15.66 8.97
C VAL A 108 1.05 15.42 9.92
N ALA A 109 1.98 14.54 9.53
CA ALA A 109 3.13 14.18 10.36
C ALA A 109 4.04 15.39 10.63
N VAL A 110 4.31 15.62 11.92
CA VAL A 110 5.09 16.77 12.42
C VAL A 110 6.46 16.39 12.98
N HIS A 111 6.73 15.10 13.15
CA HIS A 111 8.02 14.58 13.62
C HIS A 111 8.33 13.24 12.96
N LEU A 112 9.61 12.86 12.90
CA LEU A 112 10.08 11.65 12.24
C LEU A 112 9.39 10.37 12.78
N ALA A 113 9.21 10.28 14.10
CA ALA A 113 8.57 9.11 14.71
C ALA A 113 7.11 8.92 14.25
N MET A 114 6.37 10.01 14.08
CA MET A 114 4.99 9.97 13.58
C MET A 114 4.98 9.46 12.14
N LEU A 115 5.85 10.02 11.28
CA LEU A 115 6.02 9.57 9.90
C LEU A 115 6.35 8.07 9.80
N LEU A 116 7.23 7.56 10.66
CA LEU A 116 7.61 6.14 10.69
C LEU A 116 6.42 5.24 11.07
N VAL A 117 5.64 5.63 12.08
CA VAL A 117 4.44 4.90 12.51
C VAL A 117 3.38 4.92 11.42
N ASP A 118 3.16 6.07 10.78
CA ASP A 118 2.17 6.23 9.71
C ASP A 118 2.54 5.38 8.49
N ARG A 119 3.82 5.37 8.10
CA ARG A 119 4.33 4.49 7.03
C ARG A 119 4.21 3.01 7.38
N PHE A 120 4.38 2.65 8.65
CA PHE A 120 4.17 1.27 9.09
C PHE A 120 2.70 0.85 8.94
N ILE A 121 1.76 1.71 9.36
CA ILE A 121 0.31 1.46 9.24
C ILE A 121 -0.11 1.37 7.77
N ALA A 122 0.37 2.30 6.92
CA ALA A 122 0.13 2.26 5.49
C ALA A 122 0.70 0.97 4.87
N GLY A 123 1.91 0.58 5.26
CA GLY A 123 2.55 -0.67 4.84
C GLY A 123 1.74 -1.91 5.20
N LEU A 124 1.23 -2.00 6.43
CA LEU A 124 0.37 -3.11 6.88
C LEU A 124 -0.86 -3.27 5.96
N ALA A 125 -1.52 -2.16 5.63
CA ALA A 125 -2.69 -2.18 4.77
C ALA A 125 -2.34 -2.60 3.33
N VAL A 126 -1.28 -2.04 2.75
CA VAL A 126 -0.90 -2.34 1.37
C VAL A 126 -0.40 -3.78 1.21
N GLY A 127 0.43 -4.27 2.15
CA GLY A 127 0.87 -5.65 2.15
C GLY A 127 -0.31 -6.63 2.17
N ALA A 128 -1.37 -6.28 2.91
CA ALA A 128 -2.58 -7.10 2.95
C ALA A 128 -3.39 -7.07 1.67
N ILE A 129 -3.59 -5.87 1.09
CA ILE A 129 -4.30 -5.69 -0.17
C ILE A 129 -3.57 -6.42 -1.31
N SER A 130 -2.24 -6.37 -1.35
CA SER A 130 -1.41 -7.00 -2.39
C SER A 130 -1.60 -8.52 -2.45
N MET A 131 -1.94 -9.17 -1.34
CA MET A 131 -2.30 -10.60 -1.35
C MET A 131 -3.77 -10.85 -1.65
N LEU A 132 -4.69 -10.00 -1.15
CA LEU A 132 -6.12 -10.19 -1.33
C LEU A 132 -6.60 -9.94 -2.76
N VAL A 133 -6.06 -8.92 -3.42
CA VAL A 133 -6.55 -8.44 -4.71
C VAL A 133 -6.37 -9.47 -5.83
N PRO A 134 -5.19 -10.08 -6.06
CA PRO A 134 -5.04 -11.12 -7.08
C PRO A 134 -5.93 -12.33 -6.81
N VAL A 135 -6.11 -12.70 -5.54
CA VAL A 135 -6.94 -13.85 -5.18
C VAL A 135 -8.41 -13.55 -5.43
N TYR A 136 -8.90 -12.38 -5.03
CA TYR A 136 -10.26 -11.95 -5.33
C TYR A 136 -10.54 -11.87 -6.84
N GLN A 137 -9.58 -11.38 -7.63
CA GLN A 137 -9.67 -11.39 -9.09
C GLN A 137 -9.75 -12.82 -9.63
N SER A 138 -8.97 -13.76 -9.09
CA SER A 138 -8.96 -15.16 -9.50
C SER A 138 -10.28 -15.90 -9.19
N GLU A 139 -10.99 -15.50 -8.13
CA GLU A 139 -12.30 -16.04 -7.76
C GLU A 139 -13.43 -15.52 -8.64
N LEU A 140 -13.30 -14.29 -9.14
CA LEU A 140 -14.30 -13.66 -10.00
C LEU A 140 -14.10 -13.96 -11.49
N ALA A 141 -12.88 -14.28 -11.91
CA ALA A 141 -12.55 -14.46 -13.32
C ALA A 141 -13.07 -15.81 -13.86
N SER A 142 -13.84 -15.74 -14.95
CA SER A 142 -14.21 -16.89 -15.77
C SER A 142 -12.96 -17.54 -16.40
N LYS A 143 -13.00 -18.86 -16.63
CA LYS A 143 -11.84 -19.69 -17.02
C LYS A 143 -11.02 -19.16 -18.21
N GLU A 144 -11.64 -18.41 -19.12
CA GLU A 144 -11.02 -17.88 -20.34
C GLU A 144 -10.20 -16.59 -20.14
N VAL A 145 -10.44 -15.81 -19.09
CA VAL A 145 -9.83 -14.47 -18.93
C VAL A 145 -8.83 -14.37 -17.77
N ARG A 146 -8.74 -15.42 -16.93
CA ARG A 146 -7.86 -15.46 -15.73
C ARG A 146 -6.41 -15.06 -16.01
N GLY A 147 -5.82 -15.56 -17.10
CA GLY A 147 -4.41 -15.31 -17.42
C GLY A 147 -4.10 -13.84 -17.72
N ARG A 148 -5.01 -13.13 -18.39
CA ARG A 148 -4.83 -11.70 -18.72
C ARG A 148 -5.11 -10.77 -17.55
N LEU A 149 -5.97 -11.19 -16.61
CA LEU A 149 -6.37 -10.37 -15.47
C LEU A 149 -5.36 -10.41 -14.32
N ILE A 150 -4.65 -11.52 -14.14
CA ILE A 150 -3.63 -11.68 -13.09
C ILE A 150 -2.32 -10.96 -13.46
N SER A 151 -2.07 -10.73 -14.75
CA SER A 151 -0.89 -10.02 -15.25
C SER A 151 -1.04 -8.49 -15.33
N LEU A 152 -2.20 -7.96 -14.95
CA LEU A 152 -2.59 -6.54 -15.06
C LEU A 152 -2.45 -5.85 -13.70
#